data_AF-A0A1B6MLP8-F1
#
_entry.id   AF-A0A1B6MLP8-F1
#
_cell.length_a   1.000
_cell.length_b   1.000
_cell.length_c   1.000
_cell.angle_alpha   90.00
_cell.angle_beta   90.00
_cell.angle_gamma   90.00
#
_symmetry.space_group_name_H-M   'P 1'
#
loop_
_entity.id
_entity.type
_entity.pdbx_description
1 polymer ?
#
loop_
_entity_poly.entity_id
_entity_poly.type
_entity_poly.pdbx_seq_one_letter_code
_entity_poly.pdbx_strand_id
1 'polypeptide(L)'
;MVWRRTSKPASFLEFFTLFLLFQGSVGLLWNAFDLEYWRCKLKRHNQCPDEDIKVWLYTPDKHYARRIQIHSPLTLQEQGWNPRQKSVIVIHGFNGTES
;
A
#
# COMPACT_ATOMS: atom_id res chain seq x y z
N MET A 1 -36.77 -32.33 -47.04
CA MET A 1 -35.66 -32.99 -46.31
C MET A 1 -35.35 -32.13 -45.09
N VAL A 2 -35.91 -32.46 -43.93
CA VAL A 2 -35.78 -31.66 -42.70
C VAL A 2 -34.66 -32.26 -41.86
N TRP A 3 -33.55 -31.54 -41.72
CA TRP A 3 -32.41 -31.95 -40.91
C TRP A 3 -32.72 -31.67 -39.43
N ARG A 4 -33.16 -32.68 -38.68
CA ARG A 4 -33.31 -32.56 -37.21
C ARG A 4 -31.93 -32.56 -36.56
N ARG A 5 -31.50 -31.39 -36.09
CA ARG A 5 -30.34 -31.24 -35.22
C ARG A 5 -30.71 -31.77 -33.82
N THR A 6 -30.28 -32.98 -33.49
CA THR A 6 -30.48 -33.56 -32.16
C THR A 6 -29.47 -32.96 -31.18
N SER A 7 -29.93 -32.12 -30.25
CA SER A 7 -29.14 -31.69 -29.09
C SER A 7 -29.09 -32.82 -28.07
N LYS A 8 -27.89 -33.33 -27.77
CA LYS A 8 -27.69 -34.31 -26.69
C LYS A 8 -27.80 -33.57 -25.33
N PRO A 9 -28.51 -34.12 -24.33
CA PRO A 9 -28.51 -33.52 -22.99
C PRO A 9 -27.09 -33.62 -22.42
N ALA A 10 -26.60 -32.50 -21.88
CA ALA A 10 -25.29 -32.46 -21.23
C ALA A 10 -25.25 -33.49 -20.09
N SER A 11 -24.15 -34.23 -20.00
CA SER A 11 -23.99 -35.28 -19.00
C SER A 11 -23.84 -34.66 -17.60
N PHE A 12 -24.28 -35.34 -16.56
CA PHE A 12 -24.08 -34.93 -15.15
C PHE A 12 -22.60 -34.64 -14.84
N LEU A 13 -21.70 -35.38 -15.49
CA LEU A 13 -20.26 -35.18 -15.37
C LEU A 13 -19.81 -33.82 -15.94
N GLU A 14 -20.43 -33.36 -17.04
CA GLU A 14 -20.13 -32.06 -17.65
C GLU A 14 -20.62 -30.89 -16.78
N PHE A 15 -21.75 -31.06 -16.10
CA PHE A 15 -22.23 -30.09 -15.12
C PHE A 15 -21.30 -30.01 -13.90
N PHE A 16 -20.86 -31.16 -13.39
CA PHE A 16 -19.98 -31.22 -12.24
C PHE A 16 -18.60 -30.60 -12.53
N THR A 17 -18.02 -30.87 -13.70
CA THR A 17 -16.76 -30.25 -14.10
C THR A 17 -16.89 -28.74 -14.30
N LEU A 18 -17.99 -28.26 -14.89
CA LEU A 18 -18.26 -26.84 -15.03
C LEU A 18 -18.39 -26.15 -13.66
N PHE A 19 -19.06 -26.79 -12.70
CA PHE A 19 -19.21 -26.27 -11.34
C PHE A 19 -17.87 -26.13 -10.61
N LEU A 20 -16.98 -27.14 -10.72
CA LEU A 20 -15.65 -27.08 -10.12
C LEU A 20 -14.78 -25.97 -10.74
N LEU A 21 -14.85 -25.79 -12.07
CA LEU A 21 -14.14 -24.71 -12.76
C LEU A 21 -14.67 -23.33 -12.34
N PHE A 22 -15.99 -23.20 -12.15
CA PHE A 22 -16.61 -21.98 -11.67
C PHE A 22 -16.15 -21.62 -10.24
N GLN A 23 -16.13 -22.59 -9.31
CA GLN A 23 -15.63 -22.35 -7.96
C GLN A 23 -14.15 -21.94 -7.93
N GLY A 24 -13.30 -22.61 -8.73
CA GLY A 24 -11.88 -22.26 -8.83
C GLY A 24 -11.63 -20.85 -9.37
N SER A 25 -12.39 -20.44 -10.39
CA SER A 25 -12.27 -19.10 -10.98
C SER A 25 -12.78 -17.98 -10.07
N VAL A 26 -13.85 -18.21 -9.31
CA VAL A 26 -14.34 -17.24 -8.30
C VAL A 26 -13.32 -17.03 -7.18
N GLY A 27 -12.65 -18.09 -6.73
CA GLY A 27 -11.58 -17.99 -5.73
C GLY A 27 -10.39 -17.18 -6.22
N LEU A 28 -9.95 -17.38 -7.48
CA LEU A 28 -8.87 -16.59 -8.09
C LEU A 28 -9.25 -15.12 -8.28
N LEU A 29 -10.49 -14.84 -8.69
CA LEU A 29 -11.00 -13.47 -8.80
C LEU A 29 -11.02 -12.77 -7.43
N TRP A 30 -11.47 -13.43 -6.36
CA TRP A 30 -11.47 -12.85 -5.02
C TRP A 30 -10.08 -12.46 -4.51
N ASN A 31 -9.06 -13.29 -4.78
CA ASN A 31 -7.68 -12.96 -4.46
C ASN A 31 -7.13 -11.81 -5.31
N ALA A 32 -7.55 -11.70 -6.59
CA ALA A 32 -7.14 -10.60 -7.46
C ALA A 32 -7.82 -9.26 -7.08
N PHE A 33 -9.00 -9.32 -6.46
CA PHE A 33 -9.72 -8.16 -5.89
C PHE A 33 -9.34 -7.89 -4.43
N ASP A 34 -8.26 -8.47 -3.92
CA ASP A 34 -7.76 -8.12 -2.60
C ASP A 34 -7.34 -6.63 -2.58
N LEU A 35 -8.24 -5.80 -2.07
CA LEU A 35 -8.11 -4.35 -1.98
C LEU A 35 -7.02 -3.93 -1.00
N GLU A 36 -6.54 -4.85 -0.15
CA GLU A 36 -5.46 -4.60 0.81
C GLU A 36 -4.13 -4.34 0.10
N TYR A 37 -3.84 -5.08 -0.97
CA TYR A 37 -2.67 -4.87 -1.82
C TYR A 37 -2.68 -3.50 -2.53
N TRP A 38 -3.86 -3.01 -2.92
CA TRP A 38 -4.02 -1.71 -3.58
C TRP A 38 -4.00 -0.53 -2.61
N ARG A 39 -4.36 -0.77 -1.33
CA ARG A 39 -4.34 0.26 -0.28
C ARG A 39 -2.94 0.53 0.26
N CYS A 40 -2.10 -0.50 0.36
CA CYS A 40 -0.78 -0.39 0.98
C CYS A 40 0.35 -0.35 -0.04
N LYS A 41 0.50 0.75 -0.79
CA LYS A 41 1.74 1.01 -1.51
C LYS A 41 2.13 2.46 -1.43
N LEU A 42 3.23 2.72 -0.71
CA LEU A 42 4.17 3.77 -1.09
C LEU A 42 4.48 3.54 -2.58
N LYS A 43 3.86 4.33 -3.46
CA LYS A 43 4.07 4.21 -4.89
C LYS A 43 5.44 4.81 -5.16
N ARG A 44 6.31 4.06 -5.83
CA ARG A 44 7.65 4.56 -6.16
C ARG A 44 7.52 5.73 -7.12
N HIS A 45 7.67 6.94 -6.62
CA HIS A 45 7.80 8.16 -7.40
C HIS A 45 9.29 8.46 -7.61
N ASN A 46 9.64 9.13 -8.72
CA ASN A 46 11.03 9.52 -9.01
C ASN A 46 11.45 10.82 -8.29
N GLN A 47 10.65 11.29 -7.33
CA GLN A 47 10.87 12.51 -6.55
C GLN A 47 11.51 12.15 -5.21
N CYS A 48 12.55 12.88 -4.82
CA CYS A 48 13.28 12.64 -3.58
C CYS A 48 13.54 13.94 -2.83
N PRO A 49 13.24 14.00 -1.51
CA PRO A 49 12.40 13.07 -0.75
C PRO A 49 10.99 12.91 -1.34
N ASP A 50 10.39 11.77 -1.03
CA ASP A 50 8.96 11.54 -1.29
C ASP A 50 8.14 12.59 -0.50
N GLU A 51 7.09 13.13 -1.12
CA GLU A 51 6.28 14.21 -0.52
C GLU A 51 5.54 13.75 0.75
N ASP A 52 5.28 12.45 0.87
CA ASP A 52 4.65 11.85 2.04
C ASP A 52 5.63 11.68 3.22
N ILE A 53 6.94 11.77 2.97
CA ILE A 53 7.96 11.69 4.02
C ILE A 53 8.14 13.06 4.67
N LYS A 54 7.72 13.16 5.94
CA LYS A 54 7.86 14.37 6.77
C LYS A 54 8.88 14.13 7.87
N VAL A 55 9.84 15.04 8.01
CA VAL A 55 10.86 14.99 9.06
C VAL A 55 10.56 16.07 10.10
N TRP A 56 10.56 15.67 11.37
CA TRP A 56 10.25 16.53 12.50
C TRP A 56 11.41 16.56 13.49
N LEU A 57 11.74 17.76 13.98
CA LEU A 57 12.74 17.99 15.01
C LEU A 57 12.06 18.20 16.36
N TYR A 58 12.55 17.48 17.37
CA TYR A 58 12.22 17.69 18.78
C TYR A 58 13.50 18.11 19.50
N THR A 59 13.45 19.23 20.22
CA THR A 59 14.57 19.72 21.03
C THR A 59 14.12 19.93 22.48
N PRO A 60 15.02 19.81 23.46
CA PRO A 60 14.68 20.04 24.87
C PRO A 60 14.09 21.44 25.12
N ASP A 61 14.54 22.44 24.35
CA ASP A 61 14.14 23.84 24.52
C ASP A 61 12.77 24.16 23.91
N LYS A 62 12.18 23.25 23.14
CA LYS A 62 10.93 23.47 22.41
C LYS A 62 9.93 22.35 22.71
N HIS A 63 8.78 22.72 23.26
CA HIS A 63 7.70 21.78 23.59
C HIS A 63 6.92 21.24 22.38
N TYR A 64 7.25 21.66 21.14
CA TYR A 64 6.51 21.29 19.94
C TYR A 64 7.45 20.87 18.80
N ALA A 65 6.97 19.94 17.98
CA ALA A 65 7.68 19.44 16.81
C ALA A 65 7.84 20.54 15.75
N ARG A 66 9.01 20.63 15.15
CA ARG A 66 9.30 21.57 14.04
C ARG A 66 9.60 20.79 12.76
N ARG A 67 8.92 21.11 11.67
CA ARG A 67 9.14 20.44 10.38
C ARG A 67 10.47 20.88 9.78
N ILE A 68 11.32 19.91 9.43
CA ILE A 68 12.58 20.14 8.71
C ILE A 68 12.32 19.98 7.22
N GLN A 69 12.88 20.86 6.39
CA GLN A 69 12.90 20.68 4.94
C GLN A 69 14.22 20.05 4.54
N ILE A 70 14.18 18.79 4.11
CA ILE A 70 15.39 17.99 3.80
C ILE A 70 16.20 18.62 2.65
N HIS A 71 15.55 19.34 1.74
CA HIS A 71 16.20 20.02 0.62
C HIS A 71 17.08 21.21 1.02
N SER A 72 16.93 21.75 2.24
CA SER A 72 17.67 22.93 2.67
C SER A 72 18.38 22.66 4.00
N PRO A 73 19.72 22.55 4.01
CA PRO A 73 20.49 22.31 5.23
C PRO A 73 20.36 23.44 6.24
N LEU A 74 19.99 24.65 5.78
CA LEU A 74 19.80 25.82 6.63
C LEU A 74 18.64 25.61 7.62
N THR A 75 17.59 24.90 7.18
CA THR A 75 16.39 24.70 8.00
C THR A 75 16.69 23.91 9.27
N LEU A 76 17.67 23.00 9.26
CA LEU A 76 17.99 22.17 10.41
C LEU A 76 18.51 23.03 11.59
N GLN A 77 19.48 23.92 11.33
CA GLN A 77 20.04 24.80 12.36
C GLN A 77 19.02 25.86 12.81
N GLU A 78 18.27 26.46 11.87
CA GLU A 78 17.22 27.45 12.19
C GLU A 78 16.11 26.87 13.08
N GLN A 79 15.80 25.58 12.92
CA GLN A 79 14.81 24.91 13.77
C GLN A 79 15.34 24.57 15.17
N GLY A 80 16.63 24.80 15.46
CA GLY A 80 17.23 24.66 16.80
C GLY A 80 18.10 23.43 16.96
N TRP A 81 18.49 22.76 15.87
CA TRP A 81 19.43 21.65 15.95
C TRP A 81 20.84 22.14 16.31
N ASN A 82 21.46 21.49 17.29
CA ASN A 82 22.80 21.82 17.76
C ASN A 82 23.77 20.67 17.43
N PRO A 83 24.77 20.88 16.55
CA PRO A 83 25.71 19.83 16.16
C PRO A 83 26.62 19.35 17.31
N ARG A 84 26.65 20.06 18.43
CA ARG A 84 27.40 19.65 19.64
C ARG A 84 26.62 18.70 20.55
N GLN A 85 25.33 18.48 20.27
CA GLN A 85 24.48 17.57 21.02
C GLN A 85 24.32 16.24 20.27
N LYS A 86 24.20 15.14 21.01
CA LYS A 86 23.91 13.83 20.42
C LYS A 86 22.49 13.85 19.85
N SER A 87 22.35 13.41 18.60
CA SER A 87 21.07 13.34 17.90
C SER A 87 20.60 11.88 17.80
N VAL A 88 19.29 11.67 17.86
CA VAL A 88 18.65 10.37 17.65
C VAL A 88 17.64 10.52 16.51
N ILE A 89 17.67 9.60 15.56
CA ILE A 89 16.68 9.54 14.47
C ILE A 89 15.72 8.40 14.78
N VAL A 90 14.43 8.71 14.84
CA VAL A 90 13.36 7.74 15.07
C VAL A 90 12.56 7.61 13.78
N ILE A 91 12.56 6.41 13.20
CA ILE A 91 11.77 6.06 12.02
C ILE A 91 10.75 5.02 12.48
N HIS A 92 9.46 5.37 12.44
CA HIS A 92 8.39 4.44 12.80
C HIS A 92 7.91 3.66 11.57
N GLY A 93 7.42 2.45 11.82
CA GLY A 93 6.73 1.65 10.82
C GLY A 93 5.21 1.86 10.90
N PHE A 94 4.48 0.75 10.80
CA PHE A 94 3.02 0.73 10.90
C PHE A 94 2.52 1.34 12.22
N ASN A 95 1.65 2.35 12.11
CA ASN A 95 1.11 3.08 13.27
C ASN A 95 -0.28 2.57 13.71
N GLY A 96 -0.62 1.31 13.41
CA GLY A 96 -1.83 0.65 13.94
C GLY A 96 -3.14 1.08 13.28
N THR A 97 -3.42 2.39 13.27
CA THR A 97 -4.74 2.98 12.98
C THR A 97 -4.62 4.51 12.86
N GLU A 98 -3.78 5.05 11.96
CA GLU A 98 -3.94 6.46 11.60
C GLU A 98 -5.16 6.56 10.67
N SER A 99 -6.27 7.05 11.22
CA SER A 99 -7.55 7.30 10.54
C SER A 99 -7.74 8.78 10.26
#